data_AF-A0A160VHG6-F1
#
_entry.id   AF-A0A160VHG6-F1
#
_cell.length_a   1.000
_cell.length_b   1.000
_cell.length_c   1.000
_cell.angle_alpha   90.00
_cell.angle_beta   90.00
_cell.angle_gamma   90.00
#
_symmetry.space_group_name_H-M   'P 1'
#
loop_
_entity.id
_entity.type
_entity.pdbx_description
1 polymer ?
#
loop_
_entity_poly.entity_id
_entity_poly.type
_entity_poly.pdbx_seq_one_letter_code
_entity_poly.pdbx_strand_id
1 'polypeptide(L)' 'MKRLPKTRSGKILRKTIRSLADEGKATIPSTIDDPAILDEIKETLSSLEIGKAFKPKLNK' A
#
# COMPACT_ATOMS: atom_id res chain seq x y z
N MET A 1 -6.39 -11.06 2.30
CA MET A 1 -6.50 -9.80 3.06
C MET A 1 -7.88 -9.63 3.64
N LYS A 2 -7.98 -9.29 4.93
CA LYS A 2 -9.27 -9.23 5.66
C LYS A 2 -9.67 -7.79 6.05
N ARG A 3 -8.80 -6.79 5.86
CA ARG A 3 -9.00 -5.39 6.31
C ARG A 3 -8.24 -4.37 5.46
N LEU A 4 -8.76 -3.14 5.39
CA LEU A 4 -8.12 -1.98 4.73
C LEU A 4 -7.40 -1.09 5.75
N PRO A 5 -6.31 -0.40 5.36
CA PRO A 5 -5.56 0.48 6.25
C PRO A 5 -6.42 1.70 6.55
N LYS A 6 -6.62 1.95 7.84
CA LYS A 6 -7.45 3.04 8.35
C LYS A 6 -6.67 3.86 9.38
N THR A 7 -7.11 5.09 9.59
CA THR A 7 -6.73 5.88 10.75
C THR A 7 -7.48 5.39 11.99
N ARG A 8 -7.05 5.80 13.18
CA ARG A 8 -7.77 5.56 14.46
C ARG A 8 -9.21 6.10 14.46
N SER A 9 -9.53 7.04 13.58
CA SER A 9 -10.90 7.56 13.36
C SER A 9 -11.70 6.80 12.30
N GLY A 10 -11.17 5.70 11.77
CA GLY A 10 -11.82 4.83 10.79
C GLY A 10 -11.71 5.29 9.32
N LYS A 11 -11.02 6.40 9.02
CA LYS A 11 -10.85 6.88 7.64
C LYS A 11 -9.88 5.98 6.89
N ILE A 12 -10.24 5.57 5.67
CA ILE A 12 -9.39 4.72 4.83
C ILE A 12 -8.22 5.53 4.25
N LEU A 13 -7.00 5.01 4.38
CA LEU A 13 -5.77 5.63 3.89
C LEU A 13 -5.55 5.41 2.38
N ARG A 14 -6.54 5.76 1.55
CA ARG A 14 -6.49 5.53 0.09
C ARG A 14 -5.29 6.19 -0.60
N LYS A 15 -4.89 7.39 -0.15
CA LYS A 15 -3.72 8.10 -0.69
C LYS A 15 -2.44 7.30 -0.44
N THR A 16 -2.28 6.75 0.76
CA THR A 16 -1.13 5.92 1.14
C THR A 16 -1.08 4.65 0.28
N ILE A 17 -2.22 3.97 0.07
CA ILE A 17 -2.29 2.79 -0.81
C ILE A 17 -1.86 3.16 -2.24
N ARG A 18 -2.34 4.29 -2.78
CA ARG A 18 -1.95 4.75 -4.13
C ARG A 18 -0.46 5.00 -4.24
N SER A 19 0.12 5.80 -3.33
CA SER A 19 1.57 6.06 -3.32
C SER A 19 2.37 4.78 -3.22
N LEU A 20 1.90 3.81 -2.41
CA LEU A 20 2.56 2.53 -2.27
C LEU A 20 2.53 1.72 -3.58
N ALA A 21 1.42 1.72 -4.32
CA ALA A 21 1.31 1.08 -5.63
C ALA A 21 2.12 1.80 -6.73
N ASP A 22 2.18 3.13 -6.71
CA ASP A 22 2.86 3.93 -7.74
C ASP A 22 4.37 4.00 -7.53
N GLU A 23 4.83 4.21 -6.29
CA GLU A 23 6.23 4.50 -5.94
C GLU A 23 6.90 3.38 -5.14
N GLY A 24 6.14 2.39 -4.66
CA GLY A 24 6.67 1.29 -3.83
C GLY A 24 7.00 1.70 -2.38
N LYS A 25 6.80 2.98 -2.06
CA LYS A 25 7.01 3.59 -0.76
C LYS A 25 5.84 4.51 -0.45
N ALA A 26 5.44 4.57 0.81
CA ALA A 26 4.44 5.52 1.26
C ALA A 26 4.76 6.00 2.66
N THR A 27 4.49 7.27 2.93
CA THR A 27 4.63 7.84 4.27
C THR A 27 3.52 7.32 5.15
N ILE A 28 3.89 6.65 6.24
CA ILE A 28 2.96 6.13 7.23
C ILE A 28 2.56 7.29 8.15
N PRO A 29 1.27 7.68 8.21
CA PRO A 29 0.83 8.73 9.12
C PRO A 29 0.84 8.21 10.56
N SER A 30 1.17 9.08 11.51
CA SER A 30 1.14 8.76 12.95
C SER A 30 -0.26 8.40 13.48
N THR A 31 -1.31 8.73 12.73
CA THR A 31 -2.71 8.44 13.07
C THR A 31 -3.22 7.11 12.53
N ILE A 32 -2.34 6.29 11.91
CA ILE A 32 -2.70 4.94 11.47
C ILE A 32 -3.13 4.07 12.66
N ASP A 33 -4.10 3.20 12.42
CA ASP A 33 -4.56 2.24 13.41
C ASP A 33 -3.56 1.08 13.57
N ASP A 34 -3.26 0.41 12.46
CA ASP A 34 -2.29 -0.69 12.42
C ASP A 34 -1.33 -0.49 11.21
N PRO A 35 -0.04 -0.20 11.47
CA PRO A 35 0.94 -0.01 10.40
C PRO A 35 1.27 -1.31 9.64
N ALA A 36 1.12 -2.49 10.26
CA ALA A 36 1.46 -3.77 9.64
C ALA A 36 0.58 -4.07 8.41
N ILE A 37 -0.64 -3.50 8.35
CA ILE A 37 -1.54 -3.62 7.19
C ILE A 37 -0.88 -3.06 5.92
N LEU A 38 -0.04 -2.02 6.02
CA LEU A 38 0.63 -1.46 4.85
C LEU A 38 1.71 -2.40 4.29
N ASP A 39 2.38 -3.14 5.16
CA ASP A 39 3.36 -4.15 4.76
C ASP A 39 2.67 -5.35 4.09
N GLU A 40 1.55 -5.84 4.65
CA GLU A 40 0.72 -6.86 4.00
C GLU A 40 0.28 -6.40 2.59
N ILE A 41 -0.16 -5.14 2.47
CA ILE A 41 -0.58 -4.54 1.19
C ILE A 41 0.56 -4.50 0.21
N LYS A 42 1.75 -4.11 0.66
CA LYS A 42 2.95 -4.11 -0.16
C LYS A 42 3.27 -5.49 -0.70
N GLU A 43 3.24 -6.51 0.16
CA GLU A 43 3.49 -7.89 -0.24
C GLU A 43 2.46 -8.38 -1.26
N THR A 44 1.17 -8.08 -1.05
CA THR A 44 0.11 -8.48 -1.99
C THR A 44 0.21 -7.75 -3.32
N LEU A 45 0.49 -6.44 -3.32
CA LEU A 45 0.71 -5.67 -4.54
C LEU A 45 1.93 -6.19 -5.30
N SER A 46 3.01 -6.54 -4.59
CA SER A 46 4.20 -7.12 -5.19
C SER A 46 3.94 -8.51 -5.76
N SER A 47 3.21 -9.37 -5.04
CA SER A 47 2.90 -10.74 -5.47
C SER A 47 1.95 -10.77 -6.67
N LEU A 48 1.06 -9.79 -6.80
CA LEU A 48 0.12 -9.67 -7.92
C LEU A 48 0.64 -8.76 -9.04
N GLU A 49 1.85 -8.20 -8.90
CA GLU A 49 2.46 -7.26 -9.85
C GLU A 49 1.56 -6.04 -10.15
N ILE A 50 0.83 -5.57 -9.13
CA ILE A 50 -0.12 -4.46 -9.24
C ILE A 50 0.56 -3.15 -8.86
N GLY A 51 0.48 -2.17 -9.76
CA GLY A 51 1.02 -0.83 -9.56
C GLY A 51 2.31 -0.59 -10.34
N LYS A 52 2.63 0.68 -10.61
CA LYS A 52 3.80 1.04 -11.43
C LYS A 52 5.11 0.58 -10.77
N ALA A 53 5.16 0.55 -9.45
CA ALA A 53 6.34 0.14 -8.70
C ALA A 53 6.61 -1.37 -8.76
N PHE A 54 5.58 -2.18 -8.97
CA PHE A 54 5.66 -3.65 -8.90
C PHE A 54 5.45 -4.33 -10.25
N LYS A 55 5.15 -3.59 -11.31
CA LYS A 55 5.10 -4.15 -12.66
C LYS A 55 6.51 -4.53 -13.12
N PRO A 56 6.71 -5.72 -13.69
CA PRO A 56 7.97 -6.05 -14.34
C PRO A 56 8.21 -5.04 -15.46
N LYS A 57 9.41 -4.44 -15.48
CA LYS A 57 9.84 -3.63 -16.61
C LYS A 57 9.91 -4.56 -17.81
N LEU A 58 8.92 -4.46 -18.69
CA LEU A 58 8.95 -5.12 -19.99
C LEU A 58 10.14 -4.54 -20.74
N ASN A 59 11.22 -5.32 -20.84
CA ASN A 59 12.37 -4.96 -21.67
C ASN A 59 11.86 -4.70 -23.09
N LYS A 60 12.00 -3.46 -23.56
CA LYS A 60 11.92 -3.11 -24.98
C LYS A 60 13.21 -2.43 -25.37
#